data_AF-A0A6C8BMG8-F1
#
_entry.id   AF-A0A6C8BMG8-F1
#
_cell.length_a   1.000
_cell.length_b   1.000
_cell.length_c   1.000
_cell.angle_alpha   90.00
_cell.angle_beta   90.00
_cell.angle_gamma   90.00
#
_symmetry.space_group_name_H-M   'P 1'
#
loop_
_entity.id
_entity.type
_entity.pdbx_description
1 polymer ?
#
loop_
_entity_poly.entity_id
_entity_poly.type
_entity_poly.pdbx_seq_one_letter_code
_entity_poly.pdbx_strand_id
1 'polypeptide(L)' 'VNYDNNPQRIKNNIAIPSSYTKILKGDNFKECYQVPNHDVENENLRIYKVKCDNF' A
#
# COMPACT_ATOMS: atom_id res chain seq x y z
N VAL A 1 5.59 -2.66 1.85
CA VAL A 1 5.55 -2.46 0.37
C VAL A 1 5.27 -3.81 -0.24
N ASN A 2 4.30 -3.90 -1.15
CA ASN A 2 3.88 -5.17 -1.73
C ASN A 2 4.27 -5.20 -3.20
N TYR A 3 4.66 -6.38 -3.67
CA TYR A 3 5.04 -6.65 -5.05
C TYR A 3 4.20 -7.80 -5.58
N ASP A 4 3.91 -7.78 -6.87
CA ASP A 4 3.33 -8.95 -7.55
C ASP A 4 4.37 -10.08 -7.62
N ASN A 5 3.90 -11.31 -7.86
CA ASN A 5 4.79 -12.48 -7.99
C ASN A 5 5.86 -12.30 -9.09
N ASN A 6 5.54 -11.54 -10.14
CA ASN A 6 6.48 -11.12 -11.17
C ASN A 6 6.32 -9.61 -11.43
N PRO A 7 6.96 -8.74 -10.62
CA PRO A 7 6.72 -7.31 -10.67
C PRO A 7 7.34 -6.72 -11.92
N GLN A 8 6.67 -5.72 -12.51
CA GLN A 8 7.28 -4.88 -13.53
C GLN A 8 8.55 -4.22 -12.98
N ARG A 9 9.54 -4.00 -13.84
CA ARG A 9 10.83 -3.44 -13.44
C ARG A 9 11.25 -2.30 -14.34
N ILE A 10 11.87 -1.29 -13.75
CA ILE A 10 12.50 -0.18 -14.47
C ILE A 10 14.02 -0.38 -14.56
N LYS A 11 14.72 0.59 -15.14
CA LYS A 11 16.19 0.61 -15.28
C LYS A 11 16.88 0.23 -13.96
N ASN A 12 18.01 -0.48 -14.07
CA ASN A 12 18.75 -1.05 -12.93
C ASN A 12 17.96 -2.13 -12.16
N ASN A 13 17.02 -2.80 -12.82
CA ASN A 13 16.25 -3.92 -12.26
C ASN A 13 15.43 -3.57 -11.01
N ILE A 14 15.06 -2.30 -10.84
CA ILE A 14 14.26 -1.84 -9.71
C ILE A 14 12.82 -2.31 -9.90
N ALA A 15 12.30 -3.09 -8.95
CA ALA A 15 10.93 -3.59 -8.98
C ALA A 15 9.94 -2.47 -8.64
N ILE A 16 8.90 -2.35 -9.46
CA ILE A 16 7.77 -1.46 -9.23
C ILE A 16 6.81 -2.16 -8.25
N PRO A 17 6.50 -1.56 -7.07
CA PRO A 17 5.51 -2.10 -6.16
C PRO A 17 4.12 -2.16 -6.78
N SER A 18 3.30 -3.13 -6.39
CA SER A 18 1.88 -3.16 -6.74
C SER A 18 1.03 -2.32 -5.79
N SER A 19 1.46 -2.20 -4.53
CA SER A 19 0.81 -1.32 -3.54
C SER A 19 1.74 -0.96 -2.38
N TYR A 20 1.32 0.07 -1.64
CA TYR A 20 1.97 0.50 -0.41
C TYR A 20 1.02 0.31 0.76
N THR A 21 1.53 -0.30 1.82
CA THR A 21 0.84 -0.34 3.11
C THR A 21 1.38 0.77 4.00
N LYS A 22 0.48 1.56 4.59
CA LYS A 22 0.81 2.54 5.63
C LYS A 22 0.07 2.19 6.90
N ILE A 23 0.82 2.07 8.00
CA ILE A 23 0.29 1.81 9.33
C ILE A 23 0.44 3.09 10.15
N LEU A 24 -0.68 3.63 10.62
CA LEU A 24 -0.72 4.73 11.56
C LEU A 24 -1.04 4.15 12.93
N LYS A 25 -0.14 4.35 13.89
CA LYS A 25 -0.31 3.86 15.26
C LYS A 25 -0.09 4.99 16.24
N GLY A 26 -1.08 5.23 17.09
CA GLY A 26 -0.97 6.04 18.29
C GLY A 26 -1.22 5.18 19.53
N ASP A 27 -1.28 5.82 20.69
CA ASP A 27 -1.41 5.09 21.96
C ASP A 27 -2.73 4.29 22.05
N ASN A 28 -3.81 4.83 21.48
CA ASN A 28 -5.15 4.25 21.56
C ASN A 28 -5.73 3.82 20.20
N PHE A 29 -4.94 3.85 19.12
CA PHE A 29 -5.43 3.47 17.80
C PHE A 29 -4.34 2.83 16.93
N LYS A 30 -4.78 1.92 16.06
CA LYS A 30 -3.98 1.36 14.96
C LYS A 30 -4.87 1.37 13.72
N GLU A 31 -4.43 2.05 12.66
CA GLU A 31 -5.09 2.08 11.37
C GLU A 31 -4.12 1.65 10.27
N CYS A 32 -4.62 0.87 9.31
CA CYS A 32 -3.82 0.34 8.23
C CYS A 32 -4.50 0.64 6.91
N TYR A 33 -3.72 1.12 5.95
CA TYR A 33 -4.18 1.52 4.63
C TYR A 33 -3.31 0.86 3.58
N GLN A 34 -3.93 0.29 2.54
CA GLN A 34 -3.22 -0.27 1.41
C GLN A 34 -3.66 0.45 0.14
N VAL A 35 -2.75 1.21 -0.46
CA VAL A 35 -3.02 2.07 -1.62
C VAL A 35 -2.30 1.50 -2.84
N PRO A 36 -2.96 1.42 -4.01
CA PRO A 36 -2.31 0.94 -5.23
C PRO A 36 -1.22 1.90 -5.72
N ASN A 37 -0.30 1.37 -6.53
CA ASN A 37 0.76 2.17 -7.17
C ASN A 37 0.37 2.57 -8.61
N HIS A 38 -0.78 3.25 -8.73
CA HIS A 38 -1.27 3.85 -9.98
C HIS A 38 -2.19 5.04 -9.64
N ASP A 39 -2.54 5.84 -10.64
CA ASP A 39 -3.46 6.97 -10.47
C ASP A 39 -4.85 6.47 -10.07
N VAL A 40 -5.37 7.01 -8.96
CA VAL A 40 -6.69 6.64 -8.43
C VAL A 40 -7.70 7.74 -8.72
N GLU A 41 -8.93 7.35 -9.05
CA GLU A 41 -10.02 8.30 -9.28
C GLU A 41 -10.53 8.94 -7.97
N ASN A 42 -10.27 8.29 -6.82
CA ASN A 42 -10.76 8.73 -5.52
C ASN A 42 -9.64 8.75 -4.48
N GLU A 43 -9.27 9.93 -4.02
CA GLU A 43 -8.19 10.14 -3.04
C GLU A 43 -8.65 10.00 -1.58
N ASN A 44 -9.92 9.67 -1.33
CA ASN A 44 -10.41 9.47 0.03
C ASN A 44 -9.76 8.24 0.67
N LEU A 45 -8.75 8.48 1.52
CA LEU A 45 -7.97 7.45 2.19
C LEU A 45 -8.81 6.36 2.90
N ARG A 46 -10.02 6.69 3.37
CA ARG A 46 -10.89 5.74 4.08
C ARG A 46 -11.28 4.52 3.24
N ILE A 47 -11.37 4.66 1.92
CA ILE A 47 -11.74 3.53 1.03
C ILE A 47 -10.64 2.49 0.92
N TYR A 48 -9.39 2.87 1.23
CA TYR A 48 -8.21 2.01 1.21
C TYR A 48 -7.90 1.38 2.58
N LYS A 49 -8.79 1.57 3.57
CA LYS A 49 -8.61 1.02 4.92
C LYS A 49 -8.72 -0.50 4.87
N VAL A 50 -7.73 -1.17 5.44
CA VAL A 50 -7.65 -2.64 5.53
C VAL A 50 -7.52 -3.07 6.99
N LYS A 51 -7.78 -4.35 7.26
CA LYS A 51 -7.54 -4.92 8.59
C LYS A 51 -6.04 -4.91 8.88
N CYS A 52 -5.68 -4.44 10.06
CA CYS A 52 -4.30 -4.40 10.50
C CYS A 52 -3.71 -5.75 10.85
N ASP A 53 -4.52 -6.80 10.98
CA ASP A 53 -4.07 -8.16 11.30
C ASP A 53 -3.30 -8.80 10.14
N ASN A 54 -3.40 -8.20 8.94
CA ASN A 54 -2.65 -8.61 7.76
C ASN A 54 -1.17 -8.15 7.81
N PHE A 55 -0.74 -7.42 8.86
CA PHE A 55 0.60 -6.81 8.99
C PHE A 55 1.17 -6.80 10.42
#